data_AF-A0A9D9NJW1-F1
#
_entry.id   AF-A0A9D9NJW1-F1
#
_cell.length_a   1.000
_cell.length_b   1.000
_cell.length_c   1.000
_cell.angle_alpha   90.00
_cell.angle_beta   90.00
_cell.angle_gamma   90.00
#
_symmetry.space_group_name_H-M   'P 1'
#
loop_
_entity.id
_entity.type
_entity.pdbx_description
1 polymer ?
#
loop_
_entity_poly.entity_id
_entity_poly.type
_entity_poly.pdbx_seq_one_letter_code
_entity_poly.pdbx_strand_id
1 'polypeptide(L)'
;MLDTGILDKLIIGRVEPHIYAFSTRTVPNYMKVGDTYRPVEQRLNEWRRYFPNLEKQFAGVAKVDDDTYFRDFAIHRFLENDLHKHRLKPSTFPNLPYYSNEFFEGVTHSDIHCALSDISDSFHNNLPKYQFYKFDKSRIPLTYQYRRTETFEPRPNQQDTIDRFKEAVAAGRNNLLMYAVMRFGKSFTAMCCAVEMKARLVVVVSAKADVKQEWKKTVESHFRFEDYVFLDSDSLLGSDTVLSDSLEKSNAGFPDT
;
A
#
# COMPACT_ATOMS: atom_id res chain seq x y z
N MET A 1 2.85 -35.56 -27.21
CA MET A 1 2.65 -34.17 -26.74
C MET A 1 1.30 -34.14 -26.06
N LEU A 2 1.26 -33.94 -24.74
CA LEU A 2 0.00 -33.83 -24.01
C LEU A 2 -0.65 -32.48 -24.38
N ASP A 3 -1.89 -32.53 -24.85
CA ASP A 3 -2.70 -31.34 -25.12
C ASP A 3 -3.16 -30.74 -23.78
N THR A 4 -2.48 -29.68 -23.34
CA THR A 4 -2.75 -28.99 -22.07
C THR A 4 -3.87 -27.96 -22.18
N GLY A 5 -4.45 -27.75 -23.37
CA GLY A 5 -5.42 -26.67 -23.61
C GLY A 5 -6.72 -26.74 -22.80
N ILE A 6 -7.06 -27.92 -22.26
CA ILE A 6 -8.21 -28.13 -21.36
C ILE A 6 -7.82 -27.91 -19.89
N LEU A 7 -6.61 -28.34 -19.48
CA LEU A 7 -6.10 -28.18 -18.12
C LEU A 7 -5.79 -26.72 -17.78
N ASP A 8 -5.26 -25.95 -18.74
CA ASP A 8 -4.99 -24.50 -18.59
C ASP A 8 -6.27 -23.67 -18.41
N LYS A 9 -7.45 -24.21 -18.79
CA LYS A 9 -8.76 -23.57 -18.58
C LYS A 9 -9.38 -23.89 -17.21
N LEU A 10 -8.96 -24.99 -16.58
CA LEU A 10 -9.57 -25.53 -15.36
C LEU A 10 -8.74 -25.25 -14.10
N ILE A 11 -7.42 -25.10 -14.22
CA ILE A 11 -6.52 -24.79 -13.12
C ILE A 11 -6.05 -23.33 -13.26
N ILE A 12 -6.80 -22.40 -12.67
CA ILE A 12 -6.41 -20.98 -12.63
C ILE A 12 -5.41 -20.79 -11.48
N GLY A 13 -4.17 -21.21 -11.70
CA GLY A 13 -3.06 -20.77 -10.86
C GLY A 13 -2.95 -19.25 -10.94
N ARG A 14 -2.78 -18.57 -9.79
CA ARG A 14 -2.40 -17.15 -9.80
C ARG A 14 -1.01 -17.06 -10.44
N VAL A 15 -0.92 -16.39 -11.58
CA VAL A 15 0.36 -16.10 -12.24
C VAL A 15 0.98 -14.84 -11.65
N GLU A 16 2.27 -14.66 -11.90
CA GLU A 16 2.99 -13.44 -11.57
C GLU A 16 2.24 -12.20 -12.11
N PRO A 17 2.32 -11.03 -11.45
CA PRO A 17 1.69 -9.81 -11.90
C PRO A 17 2.28 -9.40 -13.25
N HIS A 18 1.41 -9.13 -14.20
CA HIS A 18 1.76 -8.67 -15.54
C HIS A 18 1.11 -7.34 -15.83
N ILE A 19 1.85 -6.46 -16.49
CA ILE A 19 1.28 -5.35 -17.23
C ILE A 19 0.86 -5.86 -18.60
N TYR A 20 -0.32 -5.48 -19.04
CA TYR A 20 -0.78 -5.69 -20.40
C TYR A 20 -1.25 -4.38 -21.01
N ALA A 21 -1.13 -4.26 -22.32
CA ALA A 21 -1.75 -3.18 -23.07
C ALA A 21 -2.41 -3.68 -24.35
N PHE A 22 -3.49 -3.02 -24.74
CA PHE A 22 -4.17 -3.31 -26.00
C PHE A 22 -4.73 -2.04 -26.63
N SER A 23 -4.87 -2.07 -27.95
CA SER A 23 -5.58 -1.07 -28.74
C SER A 23 -6.88 -1.68 -29.27
N THR A 24 -7.82 -0.85 -29.69
CA THR A 24 -9.05 -1.31 -30.34
C THR A 24 -9.54 -0.24 -31.30
N ARG A 25 -10.15 -0.66 -32.41
CA ARG A 25 -10.75 0.26 -33.38
C ARG A 25 -11.92 1.05 -32.80
N THR A 26 -12.53 0.58 -31.71
CA THR A 26 -13.62 1.26 -31.00
C THR A 26 -13.15 2.53 -30.28
N VAL A 27 -11.88 2.59 -29.87
CA VAL A 27 -11.27 3.72 -29.16
C VAL A 27 -9.99 4.11 -29.90
N PRO A 28 -10.10 4.66 -31.12
CA PRO A 28 -8.97 4.91 -32.00
C PRO A 28 -7.99 5.91 -31.36
N ASN A 29 -6.70 5.72 -31.58
CA ASN A 29 -5.59 6.50 -31.01
C ASN A 29 -5.41 6.38 -29.49
N TYR A 30 -6.18 5.52 -28.82
CA TYR A 30 -5.95 5.22 -27.40
C TYR A 30 -5.39 3.81 -27.23
N MET A 31 -4.49 3.68 -26.25
CA MET A 31 -4.04 2.39 -25.76
C MET A 31 -4.49 2.24 -24.31
N LYS A 32 -5.10 1.09 -24.01
CA LYS A 32 -5.42 0.73 -22.63
C LYS A 32 -4.23 0.03 -22.00
N VAL A 33 -3.85 0.46 -20.81
CA VAL A 33 -2.74 -0.14 -20.03
C VAL A 33 -3.28 -0.55 -18.67
N GLY A 34 -3.14 -1.82 -18.31
CA GLY A 34 -3.62 -2.32 -17.02
C GLY A 34 -2.76 -3.45 -16.46
N ASP A 35 -3.03 -3.86 -15.22
CA ASP A 35 -2.35 -4.99 -14.58
C ASP A 35 -3.25 -6.22 -14.36
N THR A 36 -2.65 -7.40 -14.27
CA THR A 36 -3.38 -8.65 -14.00
C THR A 36 -2.53 -9.70 -13.30
N TYR A 37 -3.16 -10.47 -12.41
CA TYR A 37 -2.63 -11.71 -11.78
C TYR A 37 -3.19 -12.99 -12.42
N ARG A 38 -3.95 -12.82 -13.49
CA ARG A 38 -4.49 -13.89 -14.34
C ARG A 38 -3.65 -13.93 -15.62
N PRO A 39 -3.57 -15.08 -16.31
CA PRO A 39 -2.95 -15.14 -17.63
C PRO A 39 -3.42 -14.00 -18.53
N VAL A 40 -2.49 -13.31 -19.20
CA VAL A 40 -2.80 -12.09 -19.96
C VAL A 40 -3.89 -12.34 -20.99
N GLU A 41 -3.86 -13.48 -21.69
CA GLU A 41 -4.92 -13.82 -22.66
C GLU A 41 -6.30 -13.99 -22.03
N GLN A 42 -6.39 -14.50 -20.80
CA GLN A 42 -7.66 -14.57 -20.08
C GLN A 42 -8.20 -13.16 -19.78
N ARG A 43 -7.33 -12.25 -19.33
CA ARG A 43 -7.71 -10.85 -19.09
C ARG A 43 -8.13 -10.15 -20.39
N LEU A 44 -7.43 -10.39 -21.49
CA LEU A 44 -7.80 -9.87 -22.80
C LEU A 44 -9.14 -10.46 -23.28
N ASN A 45 -9.42 -11.74 -23.02
CA ASN A 45 -10.72 -12.35 -23.32
C ASN A 45 -11.89 -11.73 -22.54
N GLU A 46 -11.66 -11.33 -21.29
CA GLU A 46 -12.65 -10.56 -20.51
C GLU A 46 -12.96 -9.23 -21.19
N TRP A 47 -11.93 -8.51 -21.66
CA TRP A 47 -12.10 -7.26 -22.41
C TRP A 47 -12.70 -7.45 -23.80
N ARG A 48 -12.46 -8.58 -24.48
CA ARG A 48 -13.06 -8.91 -25.79
C ARG A 48 -14.59 -8.94 -25.75
N ARG A 49 -15.20 -9.14 -24.56
CA ARG A 49 -16.66 -9.02 -24.38
C ARG A 49 -17.18 -7.60 -24.65
N TYR A 50 -16.37 -6.58 -24.34
CA TYR A 50 -16.71 -5.18 -24.57
C TYR A 50 -16.09 -4.65 -25.87
N PHE A 51 -14.90 -5.14 -26.22
CA PHE A 51 -14.12 -4.72 -27.39
C PHE A 51 -13.68 -5.93 -28.22
N PRO A 52 -14.57 -6.52 -29.04
CA PRO A 52 -14.28 -7.75 -29.77
C PRO A 52 -13.05 -7.68 -30.69
N ASN A 53 -12.78 -6.49 -31.24
CA ASN A 53 -11.67 -6.22 -32.16
C ASN A 53 -10.43 -5.65 -31.44
N LEU A 54 -10.26 -5.94 -30.15
CA LEU A 54 -9.05 -5.51 -29.47
C LEU A 54 -7.83 -6.28 -29.97
N GLU A 55 -6.72 -5.57 -30.10
CA GLU A 55 -5.43 -6.08 -30.54
C GLU A 55 -4.42 -5.91 -29.40
N LYS A 56 -3.83 -7.02 -28.96
CA LYS A 56 -2.80 -7.03 -27.92
C LYS A 56 -1.60 -6.23 -28.43
N GLN A 57 -1.16 -5.26 -27.64
CA GLN A 57 0.01 -4.43 -27.94
C GLN A 57 1.17 -4.84 -27.04
N PHE A 58 0.94 -4.94 -25.73
CA PHE A 58 2.02 -5.22 -24.79
C PHE A 58 1.64 -6.30 -23.79
N ALA A 59 2.62 -7.08 -23.36
CA ALA A 59 2.55 -7.94 -22.18
C ALA A 59 3.95 -8.09 -21.59
N GLY A 60 4.10 -7.80 -20.30
CA GLY A 60 5.36 -7.91 -19.59
C GLY A 60 5.16 -8.14 -18.11
N VAL A 61 6.14 -8.78 -17.48
CA VAL A 61 6.15 -9.02 -16.03
C VAL A 61 6.27 -7.68 -15.30
N ALA A 62 5.46 -7.46 -14.28
CA ALA A 62 5.41 -6.20 -13.54
C ALA A 62 6.36 -6.18 -12.33
N LYS A 63 7.57 -6.72 -12.49
CA LYS A 63 8.58 -6.85 -11.41
C LYS A 63 9.76 -5.91 -11.61
N VAL A 64 10.34 -5.45 -10.51
CA VAL A 64 11.63 -4.72 -10.48
C VAL A 64 12.76 -5.57 -9.93
N ASP A 65 12.45 -6.58 -9.12
CA ASP A 65 13.36 -7.64 -8.67
C ASP A 65 12.57 -8.93 -8.40
N ASP A 66 13.20 -9.95 -7.81
CA ASP A 66 12.59 -11.26 -7.54
C ASP A 66 11.37 -11.18 -6.62
N ASP A 67 11.40 -10.27 -5.64
CA ASP A 67 10.42 -10.17 -4.55
C ASP A 67 9.52 -8.94 -4.64
N THR A 68 9.78 -8.02 -5.57
CA THR A 68 9.15 -6.71 -5.63
C THR A 68 8.52 -6.46 -7.00
N TYR A 69 7.27 -6.01 -6.97
CA TYR A 69 6.47 -5.71 -8.14
C TYR A 69 5.80 -4.34 -8.05
N PHE A 70 5.32 -3.85 -9.19
CA PHE A 70 4.56 -2.61 -9.32
C PHE A 70 3.21 -2.89 -10.00
N ARG A 71 2.29 -1.92 -9.89
CA ARG A 71 0.96 -1.98 -10.52
C ARG A 71 0.92 -1.04 -11.72
N ASP A 72 -0.11 -1.20 -12.54
CA ASP A 72 -0.39 -0.32 -13.67
C ASP A 72 -0.45 1.17 -13.30
N PHE A 73 -0.87 1.51 -12.08
CA PHE A 73 -0.82 2.87 -11.54
C PHE A 73 0.56 3.54 -11.65
N ALA A 74 1.66 2.77 -11.57
CA ALA A 74 3.00 3.32 -11.74
C ALA A 74 3.24 3.77 -13.19
N ILE A 75 2.81 2.96 -14.16
CA ILE A 75 2.89 3.32 -15.59
C ILE A 75 1.97 4.50 -15.86
N HIS A 76 0.74 4.48 -15.35
CA HIS A 76 -0.19 5.58 -15.52
C HIS A 76 0.38 6.90 -15.01
N ARG A 77 0.98 6.89 -13.83
CA ARG A 77 1.63 8.06 -13.24
C ARG A 77 2.73 8.61 -14.16
N PHE A 78 3.55 7.75 -14.74
CA PHE A 78 4.59 8.17 -15.71
C PHE A 78 3.96 8.77 -16.97
N LEU A 79 2.95 8.10 -17.54
CA LEU A 79 2.25 8.58 -18.73
C LEU A 79 1.63 9.96 -18.49
N GLU A 80 1.01 10.20 -17.33
CA GLU A 80 0.33 11.46 -17.01
C GLU A 80 1.29 12.58 -16.61
N ASN A 81 2.25 12.29 -15.75
CA ASN A 81 3.08 13.33 -15.12
C ASN A 81 4.36 13.62 -15.89
N ASP A 82 4.97 12.60 -16.50
CA ASP A 82 6.25 12.72 -17.19
C ASP A 82 6.06 12.90 -18.70
N LEU A 83 5.10 12.17 -19.30
CA LEU A 83 4.81 12.26 -20.74
C LEU A 83 3.57 13.10 -21.08
N HIS A 84 2.85 13.62 -20.08
CA HIS A 84 1.66 14.46 -20.24
C HIS A 84 0.56 13.85 -21.14
N LYS A 85 0.45 12.53 -21.17
CA LYS A 85 -0.60 11.80 -21.90
C LYS A 85 -1.93 11.98 -21.19
N HIS A 86 -3.00 12.03 -21.97
CA HIS A 86 -4.35 12.26 -21.45
C HIS A 86 -5.16 10.97 -21.39
N ARG A 87 -5.91 10.78 -20.30
CA ARG A 87 -6.88 9.69 -20.17
C ARG A 87 -8.11 9.95 -21.02
N LEU A 88 -8.72 8.86 -21.48
CA LEU A 88 -10.02 8.88 -22.12
C LEU A 88 -11.08 9.49 -21.19
N LYS A 89 -11.86 10.45 -21.69
CA LYS A 89 -12.98 11.04 -20.96
C LYS A 89 -14.29 10.30 -21.28
N PRO A 90 -15.26 10.24 -20.35
CA PRO A 90 -16.54 9.58 -20.59
C PRO A 90 -17.30 10.14 -21.80
N SER A 91 -17.11 11.41 -22.12
CA SER A 91 -17.78 12.11 -23.23
C SER A 91 -17.05 12.03 -24.56
N THR A 92 -15.85 11.43 -24.64
CA THR A 92 -15.04 11.42 -25.88
C THR A 92 -15.70 10.59 -26.99
N PHE A 93 -16.28 9.44 -26.64
CA PHE A 93 -16.96 8.57 -27.60
C PHE A 93 -18.41 8.30 -27.14
N PRO A 94 -19.43 8.76 -27.89
CA PRO A 94 -20.83 8.70 -27.44
C PRO A 94 -21.40 7.27 -27.34
N ASN A 95 -20.88 6.31 -28.12
CA ASN A 95 -21.38 4.93 -28.17
C ASN A 95 -20.35 3.92 -27.65
N LEU A 96 -19.67 4.24 -26.54
CA LEU A 96 -18.65 3.36 -25.99
C LEU A 96 -19.30 2.13 -25.30
N PRO A 97 -18.95 0.88 -25.66
CA PRO A 97 -19.52 -0.31 -25.03
C PRO A 97 -19.26 -0.42 -23.53
N TYR A 98 -18.10 0.08 -23.08
CA TYR A 98 -17.70 0.13 -21.68
C TYR A 98 -16.66 1.22 -21.45
N TYR A 99 -16.85 2.06 -20.44
CA TYR A 99 -15.90 3.11 -20.09
C TYR A 99 -14.80 2.59 -19.15
N SER A 100 -13.54 2.91 -19.48
CA SER A 100 -12.40 2.71 -18.60
C SER A 100 -11.50 3.93 -18.65
N ASN A 101 -11.10 4.43 -17.49
CA ASN A 101 -10.13 5.51 -17.35
C ASN A 101 -8.68 5.05 -17.59
N GLU A 102 -8.44 3.79 -17.92
CA GLU A 102 -7.11 3.23 -18.19
C GLU A 102 -6.69 3.36 -19.66
N PHE A 103 -7.51 3.98 -20.50
CA PHE A 103 -7.17 4.33 -21.87
C PHE A 103 -6.42 5.65 -21.91
N PHE A 104 -5.27 5.68 -22.58
CA PHE A 104 -4.42 6.86 -22.74
C PHE A 104 -4.24 7.20 -24.21
N GLU A 105 -4.37 8.49 -24.53
CA GLU A 105 -4.26 9.02 -25.88
C GLU A 105 -2.80 9.03 -26.36
N GLY A 106 -2.57 8.55 -27.58
CA GLY A 106 -1.28 8.65 -28.27
C GLY A 106 -0.14 7.89 -27.59
N VAL A 107 -0.43 6.88 -26.77
CA VAL A 107 0.58 6.03 -26.14
C VAL A 107 1.14 5.04 -27.14
N THR A 108 2.46 4.93 -27.18
CA THR A 108 3.20 4.00 -28.03
C THR A 108 3.86 2.88 -27.21
N HIS A 109 4.34 1.84 -27.89
CA HIS A 109 5.16 0.80 -27.24
C HIS A 109 6.41 1.37 -26.58
N SER A 110 7.04 2.37 -27.22
CA SER A 110 8.22 3.05 -26.66
C SER A 110 7.90 3.75 -25.35
N ASP A 111 6.72 4.38 -25.23
CA ASP A 111 6.30 5.06 -24.00
C ASP A 111 6.17 4.08 -22.83
N ILE A 112 5.63 2.88 -23.09
CA ILE A 112 5.54 1.81 -22.10
C ILE A 112 6.94 1.34 -21.69
N HIS A 113 7.85 1.13 -22.64
CA HIS A 113 9.23 0.75 -22.33
C HIS A 113 9.98 1.82 -21.52
N CYS A 114 9.80 3.10 -21.85
CA CYS A 114 10.35 4.20 -21.06
C CYS A 114 9.79 4.21 -19.63
N ALA A 115 8.49 4.00 -19.47
CA ALA A 115 7.86 3.91 -18.15
C ALA A 115 8.45 2.76 -17.33
N LEU A 116 8.64 1.58 -17.93
CA LEU A 116 9.24 0.43 -17.27
C LEU A 116 10.69 0.70 -16.84
N SER A 117 11.49 1.35 -17.70
CA SER A 117 12.86 1.76 -17.36
C SER A 117 12.87 2.74 -16.20
N ASP A 118 12.06 3.80 -16.25
CA ASP A 118 12.02 4.83 -15.21
C ASP A 118 11.53 4.26 -13.86
N ILE A 119 10.56 3.35 -13.88
CA ILE A 119 10.10 2.63 -12.68
C ILE A 119 11.23 1.79 -12.08
N SER A 120 11.96 1.05 -12.91
CA SER A 120 13.12 0.26 -12.49
C SER A 120 14.24 1.15 -11.92
N ASP A 121 14.57 2.24 -12.61
CA ASP A 121 15.61 3.17 -12.18
C ASP A 121 15.22 3.87 -10.87
N SER A 122 13.96 4.28 -10.75
CA SER A 122 13.43 4.85 -9.51
C SER A 122 13.54 3.88 -8.33
N PHE A 123 13.33 2.58 -8.58
CA PHE A 123 13.47 1.56 -7.54
C PHE A 123 14.93 1.41 -7.10
N HIS A 124 15.84 1.18 -8.05
CA HIS A 124 17.26 0.97 -7.76
C HIS A 124 17.94 2.20 -7.11
N ASN A 125 17.47 3.41 -7.46
CA ASN A 125 17.95 4.66 -6.87
C ASN A 125 17.20 5.09 -5.61
N ASN A 126 16.28 4.28 -5.08
CA ASN A 126 15.48 4.58 -3.88
C ASN A 126 14.71 5.92 -3.95
N LEU A 127 14.20 6.29 -5.13
CA LEU A 127 13.44 7.51 -5.32
C LEU A 127 11.95 7.29 -4.94
N PRO A 128 11.30 8.22 -4.21
CA PRO A 128 9.91 8.09 -3.80
C PRO A 128 8.90 8.43 -4.91
N LYS A 129 9.17 8.01 -6.16
CA LYS A 129 8.34 8.31 -7.33
C LYS A 129 7.21 7.30 -7.53
N TYR A 130 7.42 6.03 -7.19
CA TYR A 130 6.42 4.97 -7.38
C TYR A 130 6.14 4.17 -6.11
N GLN A 131 4.96 3.57 -6.09
CA GLN A 131 4.56 2.62 -5.06
C GLN A 131 4.89 1.20 -5.54
N PHE A 132 5.68 0.48 -4.74
CA PHE A 132 6.05 -0.91 -4.96
C PHE A 132 5.32 -1.84 -3.97
N TYR A 133 5.39 -3.14 -4.23
CA TYR A 133 4.69 -4.20 -3.50
C TYR A 133 5.58 -5.43 -3.42
N LYS A 134 5.52 -6.23 -2.36
CA LYS A 134 6.31 -7.47 -2.22
C LYS A 134 5.48 -8.75 -2.41
N PHE A 135 6.11 -9.81 -2.91
CA PHE A 135 5.49 -11.14 -3.08
C PHE A 135 5.33 -11.92 -1.78
N ASP A 136 6.22 -11.73 -0.81
CA ASP A 136 6.34 -12.59 0.38
C ASP A 136 5.14 -12.49 1.35
N LYS A 137 4.27 -11.49 1.23
CA LYS A 137 3.07 -11.33 2.06
C LYS A 137 1.92 -10.69 1.27
N SER A 138 1.10 -11.55 0.65
CA SER A 138 -0.34 -11.34 0.45
C SER A 138 -0.81 -9.91 0.14
N ARG A 139 -0.64 -9.35 -1.06
CA ARG A 139 -1.40 -8.18 -1.59
C ARG A 139 -1.60 -6.98 -0.62
N ILE A 140 -0.74 -6.80 0.37
CA ILE A 140 -0.78 -5.63 1.24
C ILE A 140 0.09 -4.59 0.53
N PRO A 141 -0.40 -3.35 0.31
CA PRO A 141 0.46 -2.24 -0.12
C PRO A 141 1.74 -2.25 0.73
N LEU A 142 2.92 -1.93 0.17
CA LEU A 142 4.07 -1.60 1.04
C LEU A 142 3.63 -0.44 1.93
N THR A 143 3.11 -0.79 3.10
CA THR A 143 2.95 0.11 4.22
C THR A 143 4.37 0.50 4.49
N TYR A 144 4.72 1.74 4.17
CA TYR A 144 6.01 2.30 4.54
C TYR A 144 6.15 2.11 6.04
N GLN A 145 6.87 1.07 6.45
CA GLN A 145 7.19 0.80 7.84
C GLN A 145 8.45 1.58 8.12
N TYR A 146 8.39 2.52 9.06
CA TYR A 146 9.58 3.23 9.45
C TYR A 146 10.58 2.21 10.03
N ARG A 147 11.83 2.26 9.55
CA ARG A 147 12.88 1.44 10.17
C ARG A 147 13.02 1.87 11.62
N ARG A 148 13.11 0.88 12.51
CA ARG A 148 13.34 1.12 13.92
C ARG A 148 14.80 1.55 14.12
N THR A 149 15.00 2.86 14.26
CA THR A 149 16.33 3.49 14.36
C THR A 149 16.43 4.50 15.51
N GLU A 150 15.29 4.95 16.05
CA GLU A 150 15.24 5.98 17.07
C GLU A 150 15.36 5.38 18.48
N THR A 151 16.25 5.96 19.28
CA THR A 151 16.53 5.54 20.67
C THR A 151 16.56 6.73 21.63
N PHE A 152 16.00 7.88 21.23
CA PHE A 152 16.07 9.08 22.04
C PHE A 152 15.18 8.95 23.29
N GLU A 153 15.65 9.52 24.39
CA GLU A 153 14.89 9.53 25.64
C GLU A 153 13.86 10.68 25.65
N PRO A 154 12.78 10.55 26.46
CA PRO A 154 11.88 11.68 26.72
C PRO A 154 12.65 12.90 27.23
N ARG A 155 12.28 14.08 26.73
CA ARG A 155 12.79 15.35 27.25
C ARG A 155 12.36 15.52 28.72
N PRO A 156 13.06 16.33 29.54
CA PRO A 156 12.74 16.48 30.96
C PRO A 156 11.26 16.77 31.22
N ASN A 157 10.65 17.69 30.47
CA ASN A 157 9.23 18.02 30.59
C ASN A 157 8.28 16.89 30.16
N GLN A 158 8.69 16.03 29.23
CA GLN A 158 7.95 14.83 28.85
C GLN A 158 8.08 13.77 29.93
N GLN A 159 9.27 13.58 30.50
CA GLN A 159 9.53 12.64 31.58
C GLN A 159 8.71 13.01 32.83
N ASP A 160 8.72 14.28 33.24
CA ASP A 160 7.90 14.77 34.35
C ASP A 160 6.39 14.47 34.15
N THR A 161 5.94 14.51 32.89
CA THR A 161 4.54 14.21 32.53
C THR A 161 4.25 12.72 32.65
N ILE A 162 5.19 11.87 32.23
CA ILE A 162 5.09 10.41 32.33
C ILE A 162 5.09 9.99 33.81
N ASP A 163 5.95 10.58 34.64
CA ASP A 163 6.03 10.26 36.07
C ASP A 163 4.73 10.63 36.81
N ARG A 164 4.18 11.83 36.54
CA ARG A 164 2.86 12.23 37.07
C ARG A 164 1.73 11.32 36.59
N PHE A 165 1.81 10.83 35.35
CA PHE A 165 0.86 9.85 34.84
C PHE A 165 0.93 8.53 35.63
N LYS A 166 2.13 8.01 35.89
CA LYS A 166 2.34 6.80 36.69
C LYS A 166 1.77 6.94 38.10
N GLU A 167 2.03 8.05 38.76
CA GLU A 167 1.47 8.36 40.09
C GLU A 167 -0.07 8.40 40.06
N ALA A 168 -0.65 9.06 39.05
CA ALA A 168 -2.09 9.18 38.90
C ALA A 168 -2.78 7.83 38.67
N VAL A 169 -2.19 6.97 37.83
CA VAL A 169 -2.70 5.61 37.56
C VAL A 169 -2.53 4.72 38.80
N ALA A 170 -1.40 4.81 39.50
CA ALA A 170 -1.17 4.08 40.76
C ALA A 170 -2.17 4.50 41.86
N ALA A 171 -2.61 5.76 41.84
CA ALA A 171 -3.70 6.27 42.69
C ALA A 171 -5.11 5.85 42.23
N GLY A 172 -5.24 4.98 41.22
CA GLY A 172 -6.51 4.44 40.74
C GLY A 172 -7.29 5.38 39.81
N ARG A 173 -6.64 6.36 39.17
CA ARG A 173 -7.30 7.26 38.21
C ARG A 173 -7.31 6.66 36.81
N ASN A 174 -8.48 6.65 36.19
CA ASN A 174 -8.70 6.00 34.89
C ASN A 174 -8.90 7.01 33.74
N ASN A 175 -9.30 8.24 34.06
CA ASN A 175 -9.55 9.31 33.10
C ASN A 175 -8.59 10.47 33.38
N LEU A 176 -7.62 10.66 32.49
CA LEU A 176 -6.55 11.64 32.67
C LEU A 176 -6.50 12.58 31.47
N LEU A 177 -6.22 13.85 31.75
CA LEU A 177 -6.02 14.87 30.72
C LEU A 177 -4.57 15.33 30.76
N MET A 178 -3.86 15.16 29.64
CA MET A 178 -2.50 15.63 29.47
C MET A 178 -2.50 17.05 28.90
N TYR A 179 -2.02 18.02 29.68
CA TYR A 179 -1.79 19.37 29.16
C TYR A 179 -0.51 19.39 28.31
N ALA A 180 -0.64 19.61 27.01
CA ALA A 180 0.48 19.52 26.07
C ALA A 180 0.42 20.58 24.95
N VAL A 181 1.34 21.55 25.04
CA VAL A 181 1.51 22.64 24.07
C VAL A 181 1.97 22.15 22.68
N MET A 182 2.01 23.04 21.70
CA MET A 182 2.54 22.73 20.37
C MET A 182 4.03 22.31 20.46
N ARG A 183 4.46 21.34 19.63
CA ARG A 183 5.82 20.78 19.65
C ARG A 183 6.24 20.04 20.95
N PHE A 184 5.31 19.82 21.88
CA PHE A 184 5.54 19.00 23.08
C PHE A 184 5.88 17.54 22.77
N GLY A 185 5.51 17.02 21.59
CA GLY A 185 5.71 15.59 21.26
C GLY A 185 4.60 14.69 21.81
N LYS A 186 3.34 15.15 21.68
CA LYS A 186 2.14 14.46 22.22
C LYS A 186 2.07 12.97 21.87
N SER A 187 2.31 12.61 20.60
CA SER A 187 2.23 11.21 20.15
C SER A 187 3.24 10.33 20.87
N PHE A 188 4.50 10.78 20.96
CA PHE A 188 5.56 10.07 21.65
C PHE A 188 5.28 9.92 23.15
N THR A 189 4.96 11.02 23.83
CA THR A 189 4.68 11.01 25.27
C THR A 189 3.47 10.12 25.60
N ALA A 190 2.41 10.17 24.78
CA ALA A 190 1.24 9.32 24.99
C ALA A 190 1.56 7.82 24.83
N MET A 191 2.39 7.45 23.84
CA MET A 191 2.85 6.08 23.70
C MET A 191 3.76 5.65 24.85
N CYS A 192 4.61 6.53 25.38
CA CYS A 192 5.38 6.22 26.59
C CYS A 192 4.46 5.92 27.78
N CYS A 193 3.39 6.72 27.99
CA CYS A 193 2.41 6.43 29.03
C CYS A 193 1.73 5.06 28.81
N ALA A 194 1.42 4.70 27.56
CA ALA A 194 0.85 3.39 27.24
C ALA A 194 1.78 2.22 27.61
N VAL A 195 3.09 2.37 27.34
CA VAL A 195 4.12 1.41 27.75
C VAL A 195 4.19 1.29 29.27
N GLU A 196 4.24 2.42 29.99
CA GLU A 196 4.35 2.43 31.45
C GLU A 196 3.15 1.77 32.15
N MET A 197 1.95 1.93 31.60
CA MET A 197 0.76 1.23 32.11
C MET A 197 0.59 -0.20 31.58
N LYS A 198 1.54 -0.69 30.78
CA LYS A 198 1.50 -2.00 30.11
C LYS A 198 0.22 -2.22 29.31
N ALA A 199 -0.21 -1.19 28.55
CA ALA A 199 -1.43 -1.24 27.78
C ALA A 199 -1.34 -2.32 26.68
N ARG A 200 -2.25 -3.30 26.71
CA ARG A 200 -2.33 -4.34 25.66
C ARG A 200 -2.96 -3.84 24.36
N LEU A 201 -3.80 -2.81 24.46
CA LEU A 201 -4.50 -2.19 23.33
C LEU A 201 -4.51 -0.68 23.52
N VAL A 202 -4.13 0.06 22.48
CA VAL A 202 -4.15 1.52 22.45
C VAL A 202 -4.99 1.96 21.27
N VAL A 203 -6.10 2.66 21.53
CA VAL A 203 -6.96 3.22 20.50
C VAL A 203 -6.68 4.72 20.39
N VAL A 204 -6.19 5.15 19.24
CA VAL A 204 -5.89 6.55 18.96
C VAL A 204 -6.99 7.14 18.09
N VAL A 205 -7.68 8.17 18.58
CA VAL A 205 -8.72 8.89 17.83
C VAL A 205 -8.26 10.32 17.58
N SER A 206 -8.35 10.76 16.34
CA SER A 206 -7.95 12.12 15.93
C SER A 206 -8.93 12.67 14.89
N ALA A 207 -9.28 13.96 15.03
CA ALA A 207 -10.03 14.71 14.02
C ALA A 207 -9.14 15.24 12.87
N LYS A 208 -7.81 15.07 12.98
CA LYS A 208 -6.82 15.45 11.96
C LYS A 208 -6.25 14.20 11.29
N ALA A 209 -6.51 14.04 9.99
CA ALA A 209 -6.09 12.86 9.21
C ALA A 209 -4.57 12.79 8.99
N ASP A 210 -3.91 13.93 8.83
CA ASP A 210 -2.46 14.09 8.63
C ASP A 210 -1.62 13.68 9.86
N VAL A 211 -2.22 13.64 11.05
CA VAL A 211 -1.56 13.18 12.28
C VAL A 211 -1.35 11.66 12.28
N LYS A 212 -2.06 10.90 11.42
CA LYS A 212 -1.89 9.44 11.25
C LYS A 212 -0.44 9.04 11.01
N GLN A 213 0.26 9.77 10.12
CA GLN A 213 1.65 9.44 9.77
C GLN A 213 2.63 9.71 10.93
N GLU A 214 2.38 10.73 11.74
CA GLU A 214 3.19 11.02 12.94
C GLU A 214 3.07 9.93 14.00
N TRP A 215 1.85 9.41 14.22
CA TRP A 215 1.65 8.26 15.13
C TRP A 215 2.31 7.00 14.58
N LYS A 216 2.10 6.72 13.30
CA LYS A 216 2.72 5.58 12.63
C LYS A 216 4.25 5.62 12.75
N LYS A 217 4.86 6.76 12.42
CA LYS A 217 6.29 6.99 12.57
C LYS A 217 6.74 6.76 14.00
N THR A 218 6.05 7.34 14.97
CA THR A 218 6.39 7.21 16.39
C THR A 218 6.46 5.74 16.82
N VAL A 219 5.42 4.95 16.51
CA VAL A 219 5.33 3.53 16.93
C VAL A 219 6.35 2.66 16.21
N GLU A 220 6.51 2.84 14.90
CA GLU A 220 7.36 1.97 14.07
C GLU A 220 8.85 2.31 14.19
N SER A 221 9.22 3.59 14.34
CA SER A 221 10.62 4.01 14.25
C SER A 221 11.40 3.91 15.56
N HIS A 222 10.72 3.82 16.72
CA HIS A 222 11.36 3.99 18.03
C HIS A 222 11.45 2.69 18.84
N PHE A 223 12.65 2.29 19.29
CA PHE A 223 12.86 0.99 19.96
C PHE A 223 11.96 0.73 21.18
N ARG A 224 11.64 1.77 21.95
CA ARG A 224 10.71 1.71 23.08
C ARG A 224 9.32 1.11 22.77
N PHE A 225 8.90 1.10 21.50
CA PHE A 225 7.58 0.59 21.10
C PHE A 225 7.70 -0.68 20.23
N GLU A 226 8.73 -1.50 20.46
CA GLU A 226 8.95 -2.72 19.67
C GLU A 226 7.84 -3.75 19.79
N ASP A 227 7.23 -3.84 20.97
CA ASP A 227 6.11 -4.75 21.25
C ASP A 227 4.76 -4.25 20.72
N TYR A 228 4.72 -3.05 20.12
CA TYR A 228 3.50 -2.45 19.58
C TYR A 228 3.48 -2.51 18.05
N VAL A 229 2.35 -2.95 17.52
CA VAL A 229 2.06 -2.94 16.08
C VAL A 229 1.08 -1.81 15.77
N PHE A 230 1.41 -0.97 14.80
CA PHE A 230 0.51 0.07 14.33
C PHE A 230 -0.47 -0.48 13.30
N LEU A 231 -1.77 -0.30 13.54
CA LEU A 231 -2.85 -0.68 12.62
C LEU A 231 -3.69 0.56 12.29
N ASP A 232 -4.01 0.74 11.01
CA ASP A 232 -4.90 1.80 10.55
C ASP A 232 -6.27 1.29 10.10
N SER A 233 -7.18 2.21 9.78
CA SER A 233 -8.54 1.89 9.33
C SER A 233 -8.56 0.90 8.17
N ASP A 234 -7.66 1.05 7.20
CA ASP A 234 -7.62 0.22 5.99
C ASP A 234 -7.11 -1.19 6.34
N SER A 235 -6.14 -1.28 7.26
CA SER A 235 -5.62 -2.56 7.78
C SER A 235 -6.67 -3.33 8.58
N LEU A 236 -7.51 -2.62 9.35
CA LEU A 236 -8.59 -3.22 10.13
C LEU A 236 -9.76 -3.68 9.25
N LEU A 237 -10.07 -2.96 8.17
CA LEU A 237 -11.09 -3.36 7.20
C LEU A 237 -10.65 -4.51 6.30
N GLY A 238 -9.34 -4.73 6.17
CA GLY A 238 -8.75 -5.74 5.28
C GLY A 238 -8.75 -7.17 5.85
N SER A 239 -8.97 -7.36 7.15
CA SER A 239 -9.13 -8.68 7.75
C SER A 239 -9.87 -8.62 9.08
N ASP A 240 -10.87 -9.49 9.23
CA ASP A 240 -11.72 -9.59 10.42
C ASP A 240 -10.98 -10.17 11.64
N THR A 241 -9.75 -10.68 11.45
CA THR A 241 -8.96 -11.39 12.48
C THR A 241 -7.66 -10.69 12.87
N VAL A 242 -7.30 -9.56 12.25
CA VAL A 242 -6.01 -8.88 12.50
C VAL A 242 -5.80 -8.52 13.97
N LEU A 243 -6.86 -8.11 14.67
CA LEU A 243 -6.78 -7.74 16.08
C LEU A 243 -6.53 -8.95 16.99
N SER A 244 -7.27 -10.05 16.80
CA SER A 244 -7.08 -11.29 17.56
C SER A 244 -5.69 -11.86 17.33
N ASP A 245 -5.26 -11.93 16.07
CA ASP A 245 -3.96 -12.49 15.69
C ASP A 245 -2.79 -11.69 16.25
N SER A 246 -2.94 -10.35 16.31
CA SER A 246 -1.91 -9.46 16.85
C SER A 246 -1.82 -9.54 18.38
N LEU A 247 -2.95 -9.72 19.06
CA LEU A 247 -3.01 -9.89 20.52
C LEU A 247 -2.54 -11.29 20.96
N GLU A 248 -2.72 -12.33 20.13
CA GLU A 248 -2.20 -13.67 20.40
C GLU A 248 -0.69 -13.75 20.19
N LYS A 249 -0.15 -13.10 19.15
CA LYS A 249 1.30 -13.04 18.90
C LYS A 249 2.07 -12.34 20.02
N SER A 250 1.50 -11.32 20.66
CA SER A 250 2.15 -10.66 21.79
C SER A 250 2.09 -11.49 23.09
N ASN A 251 1.09 -12.35 23.24
CA ASN A 251 1.00 -13.28 24.38
C ASN A 251 2.00 -14.45 24.31
N ALA A 252 2.47 -14.84 23.11
CA ALA A 252 3.45 -15.92 22.95
C ALA A 252 4.88 -15.55 23.40
N GLY A 253 5.14 -14.27 23.72
CA GLY A 253 6.44 -13.75 24.14
C GLY A 253 6.66 -13.65 25.66
N PHE A 254 5.66 -13.95 26.49
CA PHE A 254 5.79 -13.96 27.95
C PHE A 254 5.60 -15.38 28.48
N PRO A 255 6.67 -16.15 28.75
CA PRO A 255 6.54 -17.26 29.69
C PRO A 255 6.19 -16.67 31.05
N ASP A 256 5.12 -17.17 31.66
CA ASP A 256 4.74 -16.85 33.03
C ASP A 256 5.93 -17.07 33.97
N THR A 257 6.44 -15.98 34.55
CA THR A 257 7.28 -15.97 35.75
C THR A 257 6.83 -14.87 36.68
#